data_AF-A0A9Y2JX01-F1
#
_entry.id   AF-A0A9Y2JX01-F1
#
_cell.length_a   1.000
_cell.length_b   1.000
_cell.length_c   1.000
_cell.angle_alpha   90.00
_cell.angle_beta   90.00
_cell.angle_gamma   90.00
#
_symmetry.space_group_name_H-M   'P 1'
#
loop_
_entity.id
_entity.type
_entity.pdbx_description
1 polymer ?
#
loop_
_entity_poly.entity_id
_entity_poly.type
_entity_poly.pdbx_seq_one_letter_code
_entity_poly.pdbx_strand_id
1 'polypeptide(L)'
;MIAREPALPVDPRLPGEPTALEVGCTRLWLGRRGVRVWLPTRLLALRIGARGFELRRRPEQAVVAGVLAAFFPVLTAGTDLPGRGAALAVLFASVQVLRWRRMQRRERLAERLTAAGTPPSLRVAARQVGWWYLSAVAVTFVGGAVLCAAMFLTAPRFGDHWYPLSVDIALSTIALAVGAGATALVLGKTLRSPVIAEDEASRLIDEALRAEDAHRYASCAAYALFAVPVLMMAWEPPALLEWAAWAYLAVAAALELTGWLLLRRRYRRLPPGFYGR
;
A
#
# COMPACT_ATOMS: atom_id res chain seq x y z
N MET A 1 -7.57 23.15 -30.91
CA MET A 1 -6.91 22.39 -29.83
C MET A 1 -5.60 23.10 -29.55
N ILE A 2 -5.51 23.89 -28.46
CA ILE A 2 -4.33 24.69 -28.16
C ILE A 2 -3.27 23.74 -27.61
N ALA A 3 -2.26 23.42 -28.41
CA ALA A 3 -1.09 22.66 -27.96
C ALA A 3 -0.34 23.51 -26.92
N ARG A 4 -0.58 23.25 -25.63
CA ARG A 4 0.20 23.87 -24.55
C ARG A 4 1.66 23.51 -24.75
N GLU A 5 2.52 24.52 -24.77
CA GLU A 5 3.97 24.35 -24.88
C GLU A 5 4.47 23.39 -23.79
N PRO A 6 5.44 22.53 -24.13
CA PRO A 6 6.05 21.63 -23.16
C PRO A 6 6.75 22.48 -22.10
N ALA A 7 6.33 22.32 -20.85
CA ALA A 7 6.93 23.04 -19.73
C ALA A 7 8.41 22.65 -19.63
N LEU A 8 9.31 23.55 -20.04
CA LEU A 8 10.64 23.64 -19.41
C LEU A 8 10.43 23.59 -17.89
N PRO A 9 11.39 23.15 -17.07
CA PRO A 9 11.26 23.19 -15.61
C PRO A 9 11.13 24.65 -15.17
N VAL A 10 9.91 25.18 -15.23
CA VAL A 10 9.55 26.53 -14.83
C VAL A 10 9.54 26.53 -13.31
N ASP A 11 10.10 27.61 -12.77
CA ASP A 11 10.25 27.94 -11.35
C ASP A 11 9.55 26.98 -10.38
N PRO A 12 10.30 26.16 -9.60
CA PRO A 12 9.72 25.22 -8.62
C PRO A 12 8.87 25.90 -7.53
N ARG A 13 8.87 27.24 -7.49
CA ARG A 13 8.04 28.06 -6.61
C ARG A 13 6.61 28.22 -7.09
N LEU A 14 6.29 27.95 -8.36
CA LEU A 14 4.92 28.03 -8.86
C LEU A 14 4.11 26.79 -8.47
N PRO A 15 2.94 26.96 -7.82
CA PRO A 15 2.11 25.85 -7.40
C PRO A 15 1.63 25.05 -8.63
N GLY A 16 2.14 23.82 -8.74
CA GLY A 16 1.76 22.87 -9.79
C GLY A 16 2.74 22.74 -10.96
N GLU A 17 3.90 23.40 -10.94
CA GLU A 17 4.98 23.05 -11.86
C GLU A 17 5.75 21.82 -11.33
N PRO A 18 6.14 20.87 -12.20
CA PRO A 18 6.87 19.69 -11.80
C PRO A 18 8.33 20.07 -11.52
N THR A 19 8.85 19.63 -10.38
CA THR A 19 10.25 19.79 -10.02
C THR A 19 11.16 18.95 -10.92
N ALA A 20 12.44 19.32 -11.05
CA ALA A 20 13.42 18.54 -11.79
C ALA A 20 13.51 17.07 -11.30
N LEU A 21 13.34 16.86 -9.99
CA LEU A 21 13.27 15.51 -9.40
C LEU A 21 12.04 14.72 -9.86
N GLU A 22 10.87 15.37 -9.93
CA GLU A 22 9.63 14.75 -10.42
C GLU A 22 9.76 14.40 -11.91
N VAL A 23 10.33 15.29 -12.72
CA VAL A 23 10.64 15.04 -14.14
C VAL A 23 11.61 13.86 -14.30
N GLY A 24 12.72 13.86 -13.57
CA GLY A 24 13.72 12.78 -13.60
C GLY A 24 13.14 11.43 -13.20
N CYS A 25 12.39 11.37 -12.09
CA CYS A 25 11.70 10.15 -11.66
C CYS A 25 10.73 9.63 -12.71
N THR A 26 10.02 10.54 -13.37
CA THR A 26 9.05 10.20 -14.41
C THR A 26 9.72 9.62 -15.64
N ARG A 27 10.81 10.25 -16.11
CA ARG A 27 11.61 9.74 -17.24
C ARG A 27 12.15 8.34 -16.96
N LEU A 28 12.66 8.10 -15.76
CA LEU A 28 13.20 6.79 -15.40
C LEU A 28 12.09 5.73 -15.27
N TRP A 29 10.93 6.08 -14.69
CA TRP A 29 9.78 5.17 -14.61
C TRP A 29 9.24 4.78 -16.00
N LEU A 30 9.18 5.75 -16.94
CA LEU A 30 8.82 5.53 -18.34
C LEU A 30 9.88 4.69 -19.08
N GLY A 31 11.17 5.02 -18.86
CA GLY A 31 12.30 4.31 -19.47
C GLY A 31 12.36 2.83 -19.07
N ARG A 32 12.07 2.52 -17.81
CA ARG A 32 11.94 1.13 -17.32
C ARG A 32 10.82 0.35 -18.02
N ARG A 33 9.85 1.05 -18.62
CA ARG A 33 8.73 0.47 -19.38
C ARG A 33 8.89 0.59 -20.90
N GLY A 34 10.10 0.94 -21.35
CA GLY A 34 10.46 0.99 -22.77
C GLY A 34 10.11 2.32 -23.46
N VAL A 35 9.65 3.34 -22.73
CA VAL A 35 9.31 4.65 -23.29
C VAL A 35 10.42 5.65 -22.98
N ARG A 36 11.09 6.16 -24.00
CA ARG A 36 12.08 7.22 -23.87
C ARG A 36 11.43 8.56 -24.18
N VAL A 37 11.43 9.46 -23.19
CA VAL A 37 10.91 10.82 -23.32
C VAL A 37 11.97 11.78 -22.81
N TRP A 38 12.18 12.87 -23.54
CA TRP A 38 13.09 13.92 -23.10
C TRP A 38 12.44 14.77 -22.00
N LEU A 39 11.17 15.13 -22.21
CA LEU A 39 10.37 15.97 -21.33
C LEU A 39 8.93 15.40 -21.22
N PRO A 40 8.60 14.72 -20.10
CA PRO A 40 7.24 14.22 -19.86
C PRO A 40 6.22 15.35 -19.80
N THR A 41 4.95 15.05 -20.10
CA THR A 41 3.88 16.04 -19.89
C THR A 41 3.81 16.45 -18.42
N ARG A 42 3.38 17.70 -18.17
CA ARG A 42 3.32 18.31 -16.84
C ARG A 42 2.57 17.42 -15.83
N LEU A 43 1.40 16.91 -16.22
CA LEU A 43 0.60 16.05 -15.36
C LEU A 43 1.28 14.71 -15.07
N LEU A 44 1.88 14.08 -16.08
CA LEU A 44 2.61 12.83 -15.88
C LEU A 44 3.77 13.03 -14.93
N ALA A 45 4.52 14.12 -15.09
CA ALA A 45 5.63 14.48 -14.22
C ALA A 45 5.18 14.66 -12.76
N LEU A 46 4.09 15.39 -12.51
CA LEU A 46 3.53 15.56 -11.17
C LEU A 46 3.06 14.23 -10.55
N ARG A 47 2.32 13.43 -11.32
CA ARG A 47 1.72 12.19 -10.81
C ARG A 47 2.78 11.13 -10.54
N ILE A 48 3.62 10.82 -11.52
CA ILE A 48 4.64 9.78 -11.36
C ILE A 48 5.74 10.26 -10.41
N GLY A 49 6.13 11.54 -10.49
CA GLY A 49 7.14 12.14 -9.62
C GLY A 49 6.76 12.14 -8.15
N ALA A 50 5.51 12.44 -7.81
CA ALA A 50 5.01 12.40 -6.42
C ALA A 50 5.13 11.02 -5.76
N ARG A 51 5.12 9.95 -6.57
CA ARG A 51 5.27 8.58 -6.11
C ARG A 51 6.75 8.22 -5.85
N GLY A 52 7.71 9.04 -6.30
CA GLY A 52 9.14 8.86 -5.98
C GLY A 52 9.64 7.45 -6.28
N PHE A 53 9.34 6.92 -7.48
CA PHE A 53 9.68 5.55 -7.90
C PHE A 53 11.20 5.27 -7.95
N GLU A 54 12.03 6.29 -7.79
CA GLU A 54 13.50 6.26 -7.88
C GLU A 54 14.15 6.73 -6.58
N LEU A 55 13.73 7.89 -6.04
CA LEU A 55 14.32 8.53 -4.85
C LEU A 55 14.17 7.73 -3.55
N ARG A 56 13.39 6.65 -3.54
CA ARG A 56 12.97 5.98 -2.31
C ARG A 56 12.77 4.47 -2.43
N ARG A 57 13.61 3.79 -3.20
CA ARG A 57 14.13 2.50 -2.71
C ARG A 57 15.23 2.84 -1.70
N ARG A 58 14.88 3.43 -0.57
CA ARG A 58 15.83 3.47 0.54
C ARG A 58 15.76 2.09 1.18
N PRO A 59 16.74 1.20 0.97
CA PRO A 59 16.80 -0.05 1.69
C PRO A 59 16.67 0.23 3.19
N GLU A 60 17.15 1.38 3.68
CA GLU A 60 16.94 1.88 5.04
C GLU A 60 15.51 1.74 5.57
N GLN A 61 14.44 1.97 4.79
CA GLN A 61 13.08 1.79 5.33
C GLN A 61 12.65 0.34 5.41
N ALA A 62 13.08 -0.49 4.44
CA ALA A 62 12.83 -1.93 4.48
C ALA A 62 13.73 -2.63 5.51
N VAL A 63 14.95 -2.12 5.70
CA VAL A 63 15.93 -2.52 6.69
C VAL A 63 15.48 -2.05 8.07
N VAL A 64 15.03 -0.81 8.26
CA VAL A 64 14.46 -0.35 9.54
C VAL A 64 13.18 -1.09 9.86
N ALA A 65 12.29 -1.32 8.88
CA ALA A 65 11.10 -2.15 9.11
C ALA A 65 11.46 -3.61 9.41
N GLY A 66 12.46 -4.18 8.72
CA GLY A 66 12.94 -5.55 8.93
C GLY A 66 13.70 -5.71 10.25
N VAL A 67 14.52 -4.73 10.63
CA VAL A 67 15.23 -4.64 11.91
C VAL A 67 14.23 -4.43 13.03
N LEU A 68 13.27 -3.52 12.89
CA LEU A 68 12.18 -3.40 13.86
C LEU A 68 11.40 -4.71 13.93
N ALA A 69 11.01 -5.34 12.82
CA ALA A 69 10.30 -6.61 12.87
C ALA A 69 11.12 -7.76 13.48
N ALA A 70 12.44 -7.82 13.24
CA ALA A 70 13.31 -8.88 13.74
C ALA A 70 13.72 -8.68 15.21
N PHE A 71 13.99 -7.43 15.62
CA PHE A 71 14.45 -7.10 16.95
C PHE A 71 13.32 -6.69 17.89
N PHE A 72 12.15 -6.28 17.40
CA PHE A 72 11.02 -5.93 18.26
C PHE A 72 10.56 -7.11 19.14
N PRO A 73 10.44 -8.36 18.64
CA PRO A 73 10.17 -9.51 19.50
C PRO A 73 11.24 -9.68 20.58
N VAL A 74 12.52 -9.51 20.24
CA VAL A 74 13.65 -9.62 21.19
C VAL A 74 13.63 -8.50 22.24
N LEU A 75 13.39 -7.25 21.82
CA LEU A 75 13.31 -6.08 22.69
C LEU A 75 12.09 -6.11 23.61
N THR A 76 11.03 -6.80 23.18
CA THR A 76 9.80 -6.90 23.95
C THR A 76 9.68 -8.22 24.71
N ALA A 77 10.49 -9.25 24.40
CA ALA A 77 10.44 -10.57 25.04
C ALA A 77 10.51 -10.54 26.58
N GLY A 78 11.21 -9.54 27.16
CA GLY A 78 11.34 -9.39 28.62
C GLY A 78 10.29 -8.49 29.27
N THR A 79 9.37 -7.92 28.50
CA THR A 79 8.24 -7.14 29.04
C THR A 79 6.95 -7.93 28.76
N ASP A 80 5.95 -7.83 29.62
CA ASP A 80 4.62 -8.41 29.35
C ASP A 80 3.66 -7.26 29.04
N LEU A 81 3.89 -6.58 27.91
CA LEU A 81 3.10 -5.41 27.52
C LEU A 81 1.90 -5.86 26.67
N PRO A 82 0.65 -5.61 27.12
CA PRO A 82 -0.53 -5.92 26.31
C PRO A 82 -0.53 -5.08 25.03
N GLY A 83 -0.98 -5.68 23.93
CA GLY A 83 -1.22 -4.99 22.66
C GLY A 83 0.00 -4.46 21.91
N ARG A 84 1.18 -5.09 22.03
CA ARG A 84 2.34 -4.81 21.18
C ARG A 84 2.02 -4.90 19.70
N GLY A 85 1.30 -5.95 19.30
CA GLY A 85 0.82 -6.12 17.92
C GLY A 85 -0.07 -4.95 17.49
N ALA A 86 -0.91 -4.45 18.40
CA ALA A 86 -1.75 -3.27 18.15
C ALA A 86 -0.93 -2.00 17.98
N ALA A 87 0.06 -1.76 18.85
CA ALA A 87 0.96 -0.61 18.73
C ALA A 87 1.73 -0.62 17.40
N LEU A 88 2.27 -1.79 17.00
CA LEU A 88 2.93 -1.95 15.71
C LEU A 88 1.98 -1.76 14.52
N ALA A 89 0.76 -2.33 14.58
CA ALA A 89 -0.24 -2.16 13.55
C ALA A 89 -0.63 -0.68 13.39
N VAL A 90 -0.82 0.05 14.50
CA VAL A 90 -1.13 1.49 14.49
C VAL A 90 0.04 2.30 13.93
N LEU A 91 1.28 2.00 14.33
CA LEU A 91 2.46 2.68 13.82
C LEU A 91 2.61 2.44 12.31
N PHE A 92 2.48 1.19 11.88
CA PHE A 92 2.56 0.81 10.47
C PHE A 92 1.47 1.49 9.65
N ALA A 93 0.21 1.45 10.12
CA ALA A 93 -0.91 2.13 9.50
C ALA A 93 -0.69 3.64 9.40
N SER A 94 -0.17 4.27 10.46
CA SER A 94 0.13 5.70 10.48
C SER A 94 1.19 6.07 9.45
N VAL A 95 2.27 5.29 9.35
CA VAL A 95 3.32 5.48 8.33
C VAL A 95 2.74 5.28 6.92
N GLN A 96 1.95 4.24 6.72
CA GLN A 96 1.28 3.94 5.45
C GLN A 96 0.37 5.09 5.00
N VAL A 97 -0.53 5.54 5.88
CA VAL A 97 -1.45 6.66 5.64
C VAL A 97 -0.71 7.97 5.44
N LEU A 98 0.35 8.25 6.20
CA LEU A 98 1.14 9.47 6.03
C LEU A 98 1.85 9.50 4.67
N ARG A 99 2.42 8.37 4.24
CA ARG A 99 3.03 8.23 2.91
C ARG A 99 2.02 8.47 1.81
N TRP A 100 0.85 7.84 1.92
CA TRP A 100 -0.26 8.03 0.99
C TRP A 100 -0.73 9.49 0.96
N ARG A 101 -0.96 10.12 2.12
CA ARG A 101 -1.40 11.53 2.22
C ARG A 101 -0.41 12.49 1.54
N ARG A 102 0.90 12.26 1.68
CA ARG A 102 1.93 13.07 1.02
C ARG A 102 1.83 12.99 -0.50
N MET A 103 1.63 11.79 -1.04
CA MET A 103 1.39 11.57 -2.46
C MET A 103 0.05 12.18 -2.91
N GLN A 104 -1.02 12.02 -2.11
CA GLN A 104 -2.35 12.53 -2.43
C GLN A 104 -2.40 14.05 -2.55
N ARG A 105 -1.58 14.78 -1.78
CA ARG A 105 -1.49 16.24 -1.90
C ARG A 105 -1.07 16.68 -3.30
N ARG A 106 -0.09 15.97 -3.90
CA ARG A 106 0.36 16.22 -5.27
C ARG A 106 -0.66 15.75 -6.30
N GLU A 107 -1.34 14.63 -6.05
CA GLU A 107 -2.39 14.16 -6.94
C GLU A 107 -3.60 15.11 -6.97
N ARG A 108 -3.99 15.71 -5.84
CA ARG A 108 -5.04 16.76 -5.81
C ARG A 108 -4.65 18.01 -6.59
N LEU A 109 -3.36 18.36 -6.65
CA LEU A 109 -2.90 19.44 -7.52
C LEU A 109 -3.05 19.06 -8.99
N ALA A 110 -2.69 17.82 -9.36
CA ALA A 110 -2.91 17.31 -10.71
C ALA A 110 -4.42 17.26 -11.07
N GLU A 111 -5.27 16.79 -10.16
CA GLU A 111 -6.74 16.78 -10.31
C GLU A 111 -7.28 18.19 -10.62
N ARG A 112 -6.76 19.24 -9.98
CA ARG A 112 -7.17 20.64 -10.21
C ARG A 112 -6.70 21.22 -11.53
N LEU A 113 -5.60 20.72 -12.08
CA LEU A 113 -5.03 21.19 -13.35
C LEU A 113 -5.70 20.54 -14.57
N THR A 114 -6.39 19.41 -14.37
CA THR A 114 -7.21 18.73 -15.37
C THR A 114 -8.70 19.04 -15.20
N ALA A 115 -9.45 19.05 -16.29
CA ALA A 115 -10.90 18.85 -16.18
C ALA A 115 -11.13 17.46 -15.56
N ALA A 116 -11.76 17.39 -14.38
CA ALA A 116 -11.95 16.14 -13.69
C ALA A 116 -12.77 15.16 -14.55
N GLY A 117 -12.16 14.04 -14.94
CA GLY A 117 -12.84 12.98 -15.67
C GLY A 117 -13.85 12.24 -14.81
N THR A 118 -14.80 11.55 -15.44
CA THR A 118 -15.75 10.68 -14.73
C THR A 118 -14.99 9.56 -14.02
N PRO A 119 -15.26 9.27 -12.74
CA PRO A 119 -14.67 8.13 -12.07
C PRO A 119 -15.03 6.82 -12.80
N PRO A 120 -14.11 5.87 -12.91
CA PRO A 120 -14.42 4.58 -13.51
C PRO A 120 -15.45 3.84 -12.66
N SER A 121 -16.22 2.94 -13.27
CA SER A 121 -17.11 2.06 -12.51
C SER A 121 -16.28 1.20 -11.55
N LEU A 122 -16.84 0.88 -10.38
CA LEU A 122 -16.15 0.10 -9.35
C LEU A 122 -15.64 -1.25 -9.90
N ARG A 123 -16.38 -1.87 -10.81
CA ARG A 123 -15.98 -3.13 -11.48
C ARG A 123 -14.73 -2.96 -12.33
N VAL A 124 -14.60 -1.86 -13.06
CA VAL A 124 -13.42 -1.55 -13.88
C VAL A 124 -12.22 -1.26 -12.97
N ALA A 125 -12.42 -0.42 -11.95
CA ALA A 125 -11.36 -0.09 -11.00
C ALA A 125 -10.86 -1.34 -10.22
N ALA A 126 -11.77 -2.20 -9.78
CA ALA A 126 -11.43 -3.47 -9.14
C ALA A 126 -10.62 -4.40 -10.07
N ARG A 127 -10.97 -4.43 -11.36
CA ARG A 127 -10.22 -5.20 -12.38
C ARG A 127 -8.84 -4.61 -12.68
N GLN A 128 -8.67 -3.30 -12.54
CA GLN A 128 -7.36 -2.64 -12.67
C GLN A 128 -6.44 -3.02 -11.51
N VAL A 129 -6.95 -2.96 -10.27
CA VAL A 129 -6.22 -3.40 -9.06
C VAL A 129 -5.90 -4.90 -9.12
N GLY A 130 -6.84 -5.71 -9.60
CA GLY A 130 -6.67 -7.14 -9.82
C GLY A 130 -7.21 -8.00 -8.68
N TRP A 131 -7.83 -9.12 -9.05
CA TRP A 131 -8.50 -10.02 -8.12
C TRP A 131 -7.55 -10.64 -7.08
N TRP A 132 -6.30 -10.95 -7.46
CA TRP A 132 -5.31 -11.48 -6.53
C TRP A 132 -5.05 -10.58 -5.32
N TYR A 133 -4.95 -9.27 -5.54
CA TYR A 133 -4.79 -8.31 -4.45
C TYR A 133 -6.05 -8.19 -3.60
N LEU A 134 -7.23 -8.15 -4.23
CA LEU A 134 -8.50 -8.10 -3.49
C LEU A 134 -8.71 -9.37 -2.64
N SER A 135 -8.31 -10.53 -3.15
CA SER A 135 -8.27 -11.78 -2.40
C SER A 135 -7.27 -11.71 -1.25
N ALA A 136 -6.08 -11.14 -1.45
CA ALA A 136 -5.11 -10.93 -0.38
C ALA A 136 -5.68 -10.05 0.75
N VAL A 137 -6.37 -8.95 0.40
CA VAL A 137 -7.05 -8.06 1.36
C VAL A 137 -8.14 -8.81 2.12
N ALA A 138 -9.00 -9.56 1.41
CA ALA A 138 -10.07 -10.34 2.02
C ALA A 138 -9.52 -11.41 2.97
N VAL A 139 -8.54 -12.20 2.52
CA VAL A 139 -7.88 -13.23 3.34
C VAL A 139 -7.24 -12.58 4.56
N THR A 140 -6.48 -11.49 4.39
CA THR A 140 -5.82 -10.80 5.50
C THR A 140 -6.82 -10.40 6.59
N PHE A 141 -7.87 -9.65 6.25
CA PHE A 141 -8.75 -9.09 7.29
C PHE A 141 -9.82 -10.06 7.76
N VAL A 142 -10.48 -10.77 6.84
CA VAL A 142 -11.52 -11.76 7.21
C VAL A 142 -10.88 -13.00 7.81
N GLY A 143 -9.84 -13.53 7.17
CA GLY A 143 -9.08 -14.66 7.71
C GLY A 143 -8.40 -14.33 9.04
N GLY A 144 -7.85 -13.12 9.18
CA GLY A 144 -7.30 -12.63 10.45
C GLY A 144 -8.35 -12.54 11.55
N ALA A 145 -9.55 -12.04 11.25
CA ALA A 145 -10.66 -12.00 12.21
C ALA A 145 -11.09 -13.40 12.66
N VAL A 146 -11.21 -14.34 11.71
CA VAL A 146 -11.56 -15.74 12.00
C VAL A 146 -10.48 -16.42 12.82
N LEU A 147 -9.20 -16.21 12.48
CA LEU A 147 -8.07 -16.77 13.21
C LEU A 147 -8.00 -16.22 14.65
N CYS A 148 -8.15 -14.91 14.83
CA CYS A 148 -8.25 -14.29 16.16
C CYS A 148 -9.41 -14.89 16.96
N ALA A 149 -10.60 -14.99 16.39
CA ALA A 149 -11.77 -15.57 17.06
C ALA A 149 -11.52 -17.03 17.46
N ALA A 150 -10.97 -17.85 16.55
CA ALA A 150 -10.64 -19.23 16.83
C ALA A 150 -9.64 -19.35 17.99
N MET A 151 -8.60 -18.51 18.02
CA MET A 151 -7.61 -18.52 19.10
C MET A 151 -8.21 -18.07 20.44
N PHE A 152 -9.04 -17.04 20.47
CA PHE A 152 -9.69 -16.62 21.72
C PHE A 152 -10.70 -17.63 22.26
N LEU A 153 -11.31 -18.45 21.39
CA LEU A 153 -12.25 -19.51 21.79
C LEU A 153 -11.55 -20.79 22.27
N THR A 154 -10.33 -21.04 21.81
CA THR A 154 -9.59 -22.29 22.07
C THR A 154 -8.49 -22.13 23.11
N ALA A 155 -8.09 -20.91 23.41
CA ALA A 155 -7.05 -20.67 24.39
C ALA A 155 -7.51 -21.08 25.79
N PRO A 156 -6.71 -21.87 26.54
CA PRO A 156 -6.88 -21.94 27.97
C PRO A 156 -6.78 -20.51 28.52
N ARG A 157 -7.55 -20.17 29.58
CA ARG A 157 -7.51 -18.85 30.22
C ARG A 157 -6.04 -18.42 30.33
N PHE A 158 -5.62 -17.49 29.48
CA PHE A 158 -4.22 -17.15 29.25
C PHE A 158 -3.53 -16.88 30.59
N GLY A 159 -2.26 -17.29 30.72
CA GLY A 159 -1.51 -17.48 31.98
C GLY A 159 -1.45 -16.29 32.94
N ASP A 160 -0.47 -16.26 33.85
CA ASP A 160 -0.32 -15.21 34.87
C ASP A 160 0.08 -13.83 34.29
N HIS A 161 -0.60 -13.37 33.23
CA HIS A 161 -0.56 -12.00 32.75
C HIS A 161 -1.21 -11.10 33.80
N TRP A 162 -0.59 -9.94 34.05
CA TRP A 162 -1.10 -8.96 35.00
C TRP A 162 -2.37 -8.22 34.51
N TYR A 163 -2.75 -8.42 33.25
CA TYR A 163 -3.89 -7.78 32.59
C TYR A 163 -4.96 -8.82 32.19
N PRO A 164 -6.24 -8.42 32.11
CA PRO A 164 -7.32 -9.35 31.79
C PRO A 164 -7.38 -9.68 30.28
N LEU A 165 -7.85 -10.89 29.95
CA LEU A 165 -8.04 -11.36 28.56
C LEU A 165 -8.84 -10.38 27.67
N SER A 166 -9.82 -9.68 28.22
CA SER A 166 -10.61 -8.70 27.48
C SER A 166 -9.77 -7.58 26.88
N VAL A 167 -8.66 -7.21 27.53
CA VAL A 167 -7.72 -6.20 27.02
C VAL A 167 -7.00 -6.71 25.78
N ASP A 168 -6.55 -7.97 25.75
CA ASP A 168 -5.89 -8.54 24.58
C ASP A 168 -6.82 -8.75 23.40
N ILE A 169 -8.06 -9.19 23.67
CA ILE A 169 -9.12 -9.27 22.66
C ILE A 169 -9.35 -7.88 22.06
N ALA A 170 -9.51 -6.86 22.91
CA ALA A 170 -9.74 -5.49 22.46
C ALA A 170 -8.56 -4.96 21.62
N LEU A 171 -7.33 -5.15 22.08
CA LEU A 171 -6.13 -4.66 21.39
C LEU A 171 -5.89 -5.37 20.06
N SER A 172 -6.08 -6.69 20.00
CA SER A 172 -5.97 -7.45 18.75
C SER A 172 -7.05 -7.05 17.75
N THR A 173 -8.27 -6.81 18.23
CA THR A 173 -9.38 -6.30 17.40
C THR A 173 -9.09 -4.90 16.88
N ILE A 174 -8.56 -4.01 17.73
CA ILE A 174 -8.13 -2.66 17.32
C ILE A 174 -7.03 -2.74 16.27
N ALA A 175 -6.03 -3.61 16.44
CA ALA A 175 -4.94 -3.80 15.48
C ALA A 175 -5.48 -4.13 14.08
N LEU A 176 -6.40 -5.11 14.02
CA LEU A 176 -7.03 -5.56 12.79
C LEU A 176 -7.91 -4.45 12.18
N ALA A 177 -8.73 -3.78 13.00
CA ALA A 177 -9.61 -2.71 12.56
C ALA A 177 -8.84 -1.50 12.01
N VAL A 178 -7.74 -1.13 12.65
CA VAL A 178 -6.87 -0.03 12.17
C VAL A 178 -6.22 -0.39 10.84
N GLY A 179 -5.70 -1.62 10.70
CA GLY A 179 -5.13 -2.08 9.43
C GLY A 179 -6.16 -2.15 8.31
N ALA A 180 -7.36 -2.66 8.60
CA ALA A 180 -8.47 -2.71 7.66
C ALA A 180 -8.92 -1.30 7.26
N GLY A 181 -9.05 -0.39 8.22
CA GLY A 181 -9.43 1.00 7.99
C GLY A 181 -8.41 1.76 7.15
N ALA A 182 -7.12 1.62 7.45
CA ALA A 182 -6.05 2.23 6.65
C ALA A 182 -6.05 1.70 5.21
N THR A 183 -6.18 0.39 5.04
CA THR A 183 -6.25 -0.27 3.73
C THR A 183 -7.49 0.18 2.95
N ALA A 184 -8.66 0.20 3.59
CA ALA A 184 -9.93 0.62 2.99
C ALA A 184 -9.93 2.10 2.59
N LEU A 185 -9.29 2.96 3.39
CA LEU A 185 -9.16 4.39 3.09
C LEU A 185 -8.31 4.63 1.82
N VAL A 186 -7.18 3.94 1.70
CA VAL A 186 -6.33 4.02 0.51
C VAL A 186 -7.03 3.40 -0.70
N LEU A 187 -7.48 2.15 -0.57
CA LEU A 187 -8.12 1.40 -1.65
C LEU A 187 -9.41 2.08 -2.12
N GLY A 188 -10.23 2.56 -1.19
CA GLY A 188 -11.47 3.28 -1.50
C GLY A 188 -11.22 4.54 -2.31
N LYS A 189 -10.19 5.33 -1.98
CA LYS A 189 -9.80 6.49 -2.80
C LYS A 189 -9.24 6.05 -4.15
N THR A 190 -8.39 5.02 -4.22
CA THR A 190 -7.84 4.51 -5.49
C THR A 190 -8.94 4.04 -6.44
N LEU A 191 -9.96 3.36 -5.92
CA LEU A 191 -11.08 2.84 -6.71
C LEU A 191 -12.06 3.93 -7.15
N ARG A 192 -12.23 5.00 -6.37
CA ARG A 192 -13.23 6.06 -6.62
C ARG A 192 -12.65 7.34 -7.22
N SER A 193 -11.34 7.46 -7.35
CA SER A 193 -10.75 8.69 -7.89
C SER A 193 -11.13 8.91 -9.36
N PRO A 194 -11.33 10.17 -9.79
CA PRO A 194 -11.58 10.49 -11.19
C PRO A 194 -10.38 10.10 -12.05
N VAL A 195 -10.60 9.79 -13.33
CA VAL A 195 -9.50 9.55 -14.28
C VAL A 195 -8.79 10.86 -14.55
N ILE A 196 -7.48 10.91 -14.31
CA ILE A 196 -6.65 12.11 -14.52
C ILE A 196 -5.76 11.85 -15.74
N ALA A 197 -6.29 12.16 -16.92
CA ALA A 197 -5.62 11.95 -18.21
C ALA A 197 -5.95 13.06 -19.21
N GLU A 198 -4.94 13.52 -19.96
CA GLU A 198 -5.10 14.46 -21.08
C GLU A 198 -5.40 13.74 -22.41
N ASP A 199 -4.87 12.53 -22.56
CA ASP A 199 -4.97 11.72 -23.77
C ASP A 199 -5.09 10.23 -23.43
N GLU A 200 -5.27 9.41 -24.47
CA GLU A 200 -5.40 7.95 -24.35
C GLU A 200 -4.16 7.30 -23.70
N ALA A 201 -2.97 7.81 -24.00
CA ALA A 201 -1.72 7.30 -23.44
C ALA A 201 -1.63 7.58 -21.92
N SER A 202 -2.03 8.77 -21.49
CA SER A 202 -2.14 9.18 -20.09
C SER A 202 -3.21 8.39 -19.35
N ARG A 203 -4.29 7.99 -20.03
CA ARG A 203 -5.33 7.13 -19.46
C ARG A 203 -4.76 5.76 -19.07
N LEU A 204 -3.94 5.16 -19.93
CA LEU A 204 -3.29 3.88 -19.63
C LEU A 204 -2.29 3.98 -18.48
N ILE A 205 -1.60 5.12 -18.37
CA ILE A 205 -0.74 5.39 -17.21
C ILE A 205 -1.59 5.55 -15.94
N ASP A 206 -2.74 6.22 -15.99
CA ASP A 206 -3.67 6.32 -14.85
C ASP A 206 -4.06 4.93 -14.32
N GLU A 207 -4.40 4.00 -15.21
CA GLU A 207 -4.74 2.62 -14.81
C GLU A 207 -3.57 1.91 -14.13
N ALA A 208 -2.38 2.00 -14.71
CA ALA A 208 -1.18 1.38 -14.17
C ALA A 208 -0.83 1.96 -12.79
N LEU A 209 -0.93 3.28 -12.64
CA LEU A 209 -0.64 3.98 -11.39
C LEU A 209 -1.64 3.62 -10.29
N ARG A 210 -2.94 3.50 -10.59
CA ARG A 210 -3.94 3.06 -9.60
C ARG A 210 -3.62 1.68 -9.05
N ALA A 211 -3.31 0.75 -9.94
CA ALA A 211 -2.98 -0.60 -9.54
C ALA A 211 -1.67 -0.65 -8.72
N GLU A 212 -0.65 0.12 -9.13
CA GLU A 212 0.59 0.26 -8.36
C GLU A 212 0.37 0.92 -6.99
N ASP A 213 -0.50 1.91 -6.89
CA ASP A 213 -0.78 2.62 -5.64
C ASP A 213 -1.48 1.73 -4.62
N ALA A 214 -2.40 0.87 -5.06
CA ALA A 214 -3.02 -0.13 -4.18
C ALA A 214 -1.95 -1.03 -3.54
N HIS A 215 -1.07 -1.62 -4.35
CA HIS A 215 0.02 -2.46 -3.82
C HIS A 215 1.05 -1.68 -2.99
N ARG A 216 1.32 -0.42 -3.33
CA ARG A 216 2.39 0.36 -2.69
C ARG A 216 1.97 1.03 -1.39
N TYR A 217 0.73 1.50 -1.32
CA TYR A 217 0.21 2.27 -0.20
C TYR A 217 -0.84 1.52 0.61
N ALA A 218 -1.27 0.33 0.18
CA ALA A 218 -2.21 -0.52 0.91
C ALA A 218 -1.74 -1.98 1.00
N SER A 219 -0.42 -2.20 1.06
CA SER A 219 0.16 -3.52 1.36
C SER A 219 -0.50 -4.13 2.60
N CYS A 220 -1.18 -5.25 2.40
CA CYS A 220 -2.10 -5.85 3.38
C CYS A 220 -1.45 -7.01 4.13
N ALA A 221 -0.55 -7.75 3.49
CA ALA A 221 0.14 -8.91 4.06
C ALA A 221 0.95 -8.56 5.31
N ALA A 222 1.44 -7.32 5.43
CA ALA A 222 2.07 -6.85 6.67
C ALA A 222 1.10 -6.88 7.86
N TYR A 223 -0.19 -6.61 7.66
CA TYR A 223 -1.21 -6.70 8.71
C TYR A 223 -1.56 -8.15 9.06
N ALA A 224 -1.31 -9.11 8.17
CA ALA A 224 -1.51 -10.53 8.48
C ALA A 224 -0.58 -10.94 9.64
N LEU A 225 0.66 -10.43 9.69
CA LEU A 225 1.59 -10.67 10.80
C LEU A 225 1.03 -10.18 12.14
N PHE A 226 0.40 -9.00 12.15
CA PHE A 226 -0.20 -8.44 13.37
C PHE A 226 -1.51 -9.12 13.76
N ALA A 227 -2.16 -9.82 12.82
CA ALA A 227 -3.38 -10.58 13.04
C ALA A 227 -3.14 -12.00 13.59
N VAL A 228 -1.88 -12.39 13.84
CA VAL A 228 -1.54 -13.66 14.47
C VAL A 228 -1.15 -13.44 15.94
N PRO A 229 -2.11 -13.56 16.87
CA PRO A 229 -1.87 -13.57 18.32
C PRO A 229 -0.65 -14.40 18.78
N VAL A 230 -0.43 -15.59 18.22
CA VAL A 230 0.69 -16.48 18.59
C VAL A 230 2.07 -15.84 18.35
N LEU A 231 2.19 -14.94 17.37
CA LEU A 231 3.45 -14.23 17.12
C LEU A 231 3.61 -12.98 18.01
N MET A 232 2.54 -12.59 18.72
CA MET A 232 2.44 -11.33 19.45
C MET A 232 2.20 -11.52 20.95
N MET A 233 1.92 -12.75 21.40
CA MET A 233 1.58 -13.11 22.77
C MET A 233 2.53 -14.21 23.26
N ALA A 234 2.90 -14.15 24.54
CA ALA A 234 3.69 -15.19 25.20
C ALA A 234 2.79 -16.37 25.60
N TRP A 235 2.24 -17.06 24.61
CA TRP A 235 1.40 -18.25 24.81
C TRP A 235 1.79 -19.35 23.81
N GLU A 236 1.79 -20.59 24.29
CA GLU A 236 1.99 -21.79 23.47
C GLU A 236 0.63 -22.28 22.92
N PRO A 237 0.29 -22.00 21.65
CA PRO A 237 -0.94 -22.49 21.07
C PRO A 237 -0.89 -24.02 20.88
N PRO A 238 -2.06 -24.68 20.78
CA PRO A 238 -2.13 -26.01 20.19
C PRO A 238 -1.44 -26.04 18.82
N ALA A 239 -0.62 -27.07 18.56
CA ALA A 239 0.17 -27.19 17.33
C ALA A 239 -0.66 -26.96 16.05
N LEU A 240 -1.91 -27.44 16.01
CA LEU A 240 -2.80 -27.24 14.87
C LEU A 240 -3.08 -25.75 14.58
N LEU A 241 -3.27 -24.94 15.62
CA LEU A 241 -3.53 -23.50 15.47
C LEU A 241 -2.26 -22.74 15.08
N GLU A 242 -1.11 -23.18 15.57
CA GLU A 242 0.19 -22.67 15.14
C GLU A 242 0.39 -22.89 13.63
N TRP A 243 0.18 -24.13 13.16
CA TRP A 243 0.26 -24.46 11.74
C TRP A 243 -0.76 -23.67 10.91
N ALA A 244 -2.00 -23.52 11.40
CA ALA A 244 -3.02 -22.72 10.73
C ALA A 244 -2.61 -21.25 10.61
N ALA A 245 -1.99 -20.68 11.65
CA ALA A 245 -1.48 -19.31 11.63
C ALA A 245 -0.35 -19.13 10.60
N TRP A 246 0.61 -20.05 10.56
CA TRP A 246 1.68 -20.02 9.55
C TRP A 246 1.14 -20.21 8.13
N ALA A 247 0.19 -21.12 7.92
CA ALA A 247 -0.47 -21.31 6.65
C ALA A 247 -1.23 -20.05 6.21
N TYR A 248 -1.95 -19.40 7.13
CA TYR A 248 -2.62 -18.12 6.89
C TYR A 248 -1.64 -17.04 6.42
N LEU A 249 -0.51 -16.88 7.11
CA LEU A 249 0.54 -15.92 6.73
C LEU A 249 1.11 -16.22 5.35
N ALA A 250 1.43 -17.49 5.10
CA ALA A 250 1.97 -17.94 3.82
C ALA A 250 1.00 -17.66 2.67
N VAL A 251 -0.29 -17.94 2.86
CA VAL A 251 -1.33 -17.67 1.86
C VAL A 251 -1.50 -16.16 1.62
N ALA A 252 -1.58 -15.35 2.68
CA ALA A 252 -1.73 -13.90 2.56
C ALA A 252 -0.54 -13.29 1.80
N ALA A 253 0.69 -13.69 2.16
CA ALA A 253 1.91 -13.24 1.48
C ALA A 253 1.99 -13.74 0.03
N ALA A 254 1.63 -14.99 -0.24
CA ALA A 254 1.63 -15.56 -1.58
C ALA A 254 0.63 -14.85 -2.50
N LEU A 255 -0.58 -14.54 -2.03
CA LEU A 255 -1.59 -13.81 -2.79
C LEU A 255 -1.13 -12.39 -3.12
N GLU A 256 -0.57 -11.65 -2.14
CA GLU A 256 -0.06 -10.30 -2.37
C GLU A 256 1.12 -10.29 -3.34
N LEU A 257 2.09 -11.21 -3.15
CA LEU A 257 3.25 -11.35 -4.02
C LEU A 257 2.83 -11.74 -5.44
N THR A 258 1.90 -12.68 -5.58
CA THR A 258 1.37 -13.11 -6.89
C THR A 258 0.68 -11.94 -7.59
N GLY A 259 -0.18 -11.20 -6.88
CA GLY A 259 -0.82 -10.00 -7.40
C GLY A 259 0.20 -8.97 -7.88
N TRP A 260 1.24 -8.71 -7.08
CA TRP A 260 2.32 -7.78 -7.44
C TRP A 260 3.15 -8.24 -8.64
N LEU A 261 3.49 -9.53 -8.73
CA LEU A 261 4.23 -10.10 -9.87
C LEU A 261 3.41 -10.03 -11.16
N LEU A 262 2.12 -10.38 -11.10
CA LEU A 262 1.22 -10.29 -12.24
C LEU A 262 1.00 -8.85 -12.68
N LEU A 263 0.87 -7.92 -11.73
CA LEU A 263 0.81 -6.49 -12.00
C LEU A 263 2.05 -6.03 -12.76
N ARG A 264 3.24 -6.38 -12.25
CA ARG A 264 4.51 -6.03 -12.89
C ARG A 264 4.65 -6.63 -14.28
N ARG A 265 4.16 -7.84 -14.51
CA ARG A 265 4.15 -8.47 -15.83
C ARG A 265 3.20 -7.72 -16.78
N ARG A 266 1.99 -7.40 -16.31
CA ARG A 266 0.95 -6.71 -17.09
C ARG A 266 1.39 -5.32 -17.54
N TYR A 267 1.98 -4.53 -16.65
CA TYR A 267 2.40 -3.15 -16.93
C TYR A 267 3.91 -3.02 -17.15
N ARG A 268 4.57 -4.11 -17.59
CA ARG A 268 6.01 -4.11 -17.88
C ARG A 268 6.35 -3.21 -19.06
N ARG A 269 5.46 -3.12 -20.04
CA ARG A 269 5.62 -2.31 -21.24
C ARG A 269 4.41 -1.40 -21.39
N LEU A 270 4.66 -0.15 -21.73
CA LEU A 270 3.59 0.76 -22.13
C LEU A 270 3.41 0.67 -23.65
N PRO A 271 2.18 0.81 -24.16
CA PRO A 271 1.97 0.88 -25.60
C PRO A 271 2.60 2.15 -26.20
N PRO A 272 2.87 2.17 -27.51
CA PRO A 272 3.32 3.39 -28.17
C PRO A 272 2.27 4.50 -28.01
N GLY A 273 2.72 5.71 -27.73
CA GLY A 273 1.85 6.86 -27.47
C GLY A 273 2.66 8.13 -27.24
N PHE A 274 1.98 9.27 -27.26
CA PHE A 274 2.58 10.54 -26.91
C PHE A 274 2.63 10.67 -25.39
N TYR A 275 3.83 10.66 -24.81
CA TYR A 275 4.05 10.77 -23.37
C TYR A 275 4.78 12.07 -22.97
N GLY A 276 4.99 12.94 -23.96
CA GLY A 276 5.84 14.12 -23.90
C GLY A 276 6.74 14.21 -25.14
N ARG A 277 7.61 15.23 -25.17
CA ARG A 277 8.58 15.44 -26.26
C ARG A 277 9.94 14.82 -25.95
#